data_AF-A0A2N3ATI8-F1
#
_entry.id   AF-A0A2N3ATI8-F1
#
_cell.length_a   1.000
_cell.length_b   1.000
_cell.length_c   1.000
_cell.angle_alpha   90.00
_cell.angle_beta   90.00
_cell.angle_gamma   90.00
#
_symmetry.space_group_name_H-M   'P 1'
#
loop_
_entity.id
_entity.type
_entity.pdbx_description
1 polymer ?
#
loop_
_entity_poly.entity_id
_entity_poly.type
_entity_poly.pdbx_seq_one_letter_code
_entity_poly.pdbx_strand_id
1 'polypeptide(L)'
;MMRTKKTLAAAMIAAFAAGPALAAGVVTHVEDVKFSFEGPFGVYDRAQLQRGYQVYSEVCSACHGLQYVAFRHLGSETGPGFPDEQVRAFAAEREFPREDDPTEMRPGAPFDHFPTPEYFGDGHPPDLSLMAKARAGFHGPYGTGLNQLFKGTGGPEYIHALLTGYADTPACAEESDIGGYYNTAFAAGGFPDSCKDEHG
;
A
#
# COMPACT_ATOMS: atom_id res chain seq x y z
N MET A 1 -4.84 62.95 39.04
CA MET A 1 -6.01 62.70 38.16
C MET A 1 -5.58 61.65 37.13
N MET A 2 -5.81 60.37 37.38
CA MET A 2 -7.04 59.60 37.13
C MET A 2 -6.99 58.84 35.78
N ARG A 3 -6.67 57.54 35.88
CA ARG A 3 -7.21 56.34 35.17
C ARG A 3 -7.34 56.40 33.63
N THR A 4 -6.79 55.46 32.86
CA THR A 4 -7.34 54.09 32.59
C THR A 4 -6.30 53.25 31.81
N LYS A 5 -5.83 52.09 32.28
CA LYS A 5 -6.32 50.69 32.07
C LYS A 5 -6.69 50.26 30.62
N LYS A 6 -5.82 49.40 30.07
CA LYS A 6 -6.04 48.20 29.21
C LYS A 6 -6.73 48.35 27.84
N THR A 7 -6.01 47.97 26.78
CA THR A 7 -6.52 47.27 25.57
C THR A 7 -5.44 46.25 25.14
N LEU A 8 -5.45 45.03 25.68
CA LEU A 8 -6.09 43.83 25.13
C LEU A 8 -5.87 43.60 23.62
N ALA A 9 -4.99 42.64 23.36
CA ALA A 9 -4.97 41.67 22.26
C ALA A 9 -6.29 41.50 21.50
N ALA A 10 -6.23 41.52 20.17
CA ALA A 10 -7.13 40.77 19.28
C ALA A 10 -6.67 40.91 17.82
N ALA A 11 -5.78 40.03 17.36
CA ALA A 11 -5.58 39.80 15.93
C ALA A 11 -4.92 38.43 15.70
N MET A 12 -5.54 37.34 16.18
CA MET A 12 -5.14 35.96 15.85
C MET A 12 -6.27 34.98 16.19
N ILE A 13 -7.49 35.25 15.74
CA ILE A 13 -8.55 34.23 15.69
C ILE A 13 -9.35 34.42 14.39
N ALA A 14 -8.81 33.92 13.29
CA ALA A 14 -9.56 33.72 12.06
C ALA A 14 -9.16 32.44 11.30
N ALA A 15 -8.47 31.50 11.96
CA ALA A 15 -8.03 30.24 11.35
C ALA A 15 -8.78 28.99 11.82
N PHE A 16 -9.77 29.10 12.71
CA PHE A 16 -10.46 27.94 13.29
C PHE A 16 -11.86 27.65 12.71
N ALA A 17 -12.25 28.30 11.62
CA ALA A 17 -13.54 28.04 10.97
C ALA A 17 -13.49 26.98 9.85
N ALA A 18 -12.33 26.36 9.59
CA ALA A 18 -12.28 25.12 8.84
C ALA A 18 -12.55 23.97 9.84
N GLY A 19 -13.83 23.68 10.08
CA GLY A 19 -14.19 22.40 10.68
C GLY A 19 -13.59 21.26 9.86
N PRO A 20 -13.23 20.12 10.45
CA PRO A 20 -12.75 18.99 9.68
C PRO A 20 -13.84 18.65 8.66
N ALA A 21 -13.50 18.78 7.37
CA ALA A 21 -14.26 18.10 6.35
C ALA A 21 -14.13 16.61 6.69
N LEU A 22 -15.14 16.06 7.35
CA LEU A 22 -15.33 14.62 7.41
C LEU A 22 -15.59 14.23 5.96
N ALA A 23 -14.52 13.87 5.25
CA ALA A 23 -14.69 13.06 4.05
C ALA A 23 -15.53 11.87 4.52
N ALA A 24 -16.75 11.75 4.00
CA ALA A 24 -17.57 10.56 4.09
C ALA A 24 -16.86 9.46 3.28
N GLY A 25 -15.72 9.00 3.79
CA GLY A 25 -14.99 7.87 3.28
C GLY A 25 -15.58 6.63 3.91
N VAL A 26 -15.87 5.62 3.10
CA VAL A 26 -16.19 4.29 3.59
C VAL A 26 -15.07 3.85 4.53
N VAL A 27 -15.39 3.68 5.81
CA VAL A 27 -14.44 3.19 6.81
C VAL A 27 -14.41 1.68 6.68
N THR A 28 -13.38 1.15 6.01
CA THR A 28 -13.14 -0.29 5.98
C THR A 28 -12.41 -0.72 7.24
N HIS A 29 -12.77 -1.92 7.73
CA HIS A 29 -12.05 -2.50 8.85
C HIS A 29 -10.77 -3.18 8.35
N VAL A 30 -9.64 -2.78 8.93
CA VAL A 30 -8.35 -3.42 8.73
C VAL A 30 -7.95 -4.11 10.03
N GLU A 31 -7.68 -5.41 9.93
CA GLU A 31 -7.19 -6.19 11.06
C GLU A 31 -5.78 -5.73 11.46
N ASP A 32 -5.57 -5.55 12.76
CA ASP A 32 -4.28 -5.16 13.34
C ASP A 32 -3.37 -6.40 13.50
N VAL A 33 -2.76 -6.79 12.38
CA VAL A 33 -1.83 -7.92 12.30
C VAL A 33 -0.52 -7.56 12.99
N LYS A 34 -0.09 -8.38 13.95
CA LYS A 34 1.16 -8.15 14.70
C LYS A 34 2.39 -8.58 13.89
N PHE A 35 2.90 -7.67 13.07
CA PHE A 35 4.12 -7.92 12.31
C PHE A 35 5.39 -7.81 13.16
N SER A 36 6.42 -8.59 12.84
CA SER A 36 7.68 -8.64 13.61
C SER A 36 8.45 -7.30 13.59
N PHE A 37 8.25 -6.50 12.54
CA PHE A 37 8.93 -5.22 12.32
C PHE A 37 8.25 -4.04 13.02
N GLU A 38 7.12 -4.26 13.70
CA GLU A 38 6.40 -3.20 14.41
C GLU A 38 7.04 -2.84 15.75
N GLY A 39 6.79 -1.61 16.19
CA GLY A 39 7.32 -1.07 17.43
C GLY A 39 8.76 -0.56 17.30
N PRO A 40 9.27 0.13 18.33
CA PRO A 40 10.57 0.82 18.28
C PRO A 40 11.77 -0.12 18.18
N PHE A 41 11.58 -1.40 18.48
CA PHE A 41 12.62 -2.44 18.45
C PHE A 41 12.27 -3.57 17.47
N GLY A 42 11.24 -3.38 16.63
CA GLY A 42 10.82 -4.36 15.66
C GLY A 42 11.89 -4.60 14.60
N VAL A 43 11.99 -5.85 14.13
CA VAL A 43 12.91 -6.24 13.07
C VAL A 43 12.21 -7.20 12.11
N TYR A 44 12.65 -7.21 10.85
CA TYR A 44 12.10 -8.15 9.88
C TYR A 44 12.48 -9.59 10.21
N ASP A 45 11.50 -10.49 10.12
CA ASP A 45 11.76 -11.94 10.08
C ASP A 45 12.28 -12.30 8.68
N ARG A 46 13.53 -12.73 8.61
CA ARG A 46 14.20 -13.10 7.35
C ARG A 46 13.45 -14.21 6.61
N ALA A 47 13.02 -15.26 7.31
CA ALA A 47 12.33 -16.38 6.70
C ALA A 47 10.94 -15.96 6.18
N GLN A 48 10.26 -15.05 6.87
CA GLN A 48 9.02 -14.45 6.39
C GLN A 48 9.25 -13.65 5.11
N LEU A 49 10.29 -12.83 5.04
CA LEU A 49 10.62 -12.08 3.83
C LEU A 49 10.97 -12.99 2.64
N GLN A 50 11.68 -14.10 2.88
CA GLN A 50 12.00 -15.08 1.84
C GLN A 50 10.73 -15.76 1.29
N ARG A 51 9.79 -16.15 2.17
CA ARG A 51 8.46 -16.65 1.75
C ARG A 51 7.66 -15.58 1.01
N GLY A 52 7.72 -14.33 1.47
CA GLY A 52 7.09 -13.19 0.81
C GLY A 52 7.64 -12.95 -0.60
N TYR A 53 8.96 -13.09 -0.78
CA TYR A 53 9.58 -13.04 -2.10
C TYR A 53 9.09 -14.17 -3.01
N GLN A 54 8.96 -15.40 -2.49
CA GLN A 54 8.41 -16.51 -3.26
C GLN A 54 6.98 -16.22 -3.74
N VAL A 55 6.10 -15.75 -2.84
CA VAL A 55 4.73 -15.34 -3.19
C VAL A 55 4.72 -14.24 -4.25
N TYR A 56 5.57 -13.22 -4.09
CA TYR A 56 5.70 -12.16 -5.09
C TYR A 56 6.14 -12.72 -6.44
N SER A 57 7.19 -13.53 -6.47
CA SER A 57 7.77 -14.07 -7.70
C SER A 57 6.77 -14.96 -8.44
N GLU A 58 6.10 -15.86 -7.73
CA GLU A 58 5.22 -16.87 -8.32
C GLU A 58 3.80 -16.38 -8.61
N VAL A 59 3.32 -15.34 -7.92
CA VAL A 59 1.93 -14.85 -8.04
C VAL A 59 1.88 -13.39 -8.48
N CYS A 60 2.44 -12.48 -7.69
CA CYS A 60 2.22 -11.05 -7.89
C CYS A 60 2.93 -10.52 -9.13
N SER A 61 4.11 -11.06 -9.45
CA SER A 61 4.98 -10.58 -10.52
C SER A 61 4.44 -10.83 -11.93
N ALA A 62 3.36 -11.61 -12.05
CA ALA A 62 2.63 -11.77 -13.29
C ALA A 62 1.93 -10.48 -13.74
N CYS A 63 1.50 -9.64 -12.78
CA CYS A 63 0.77 -8.40 -13.06
C CYS A 63 1.45 -7.15 -12.47
N HIS A 64 2.20 -7.28 -11.38
CA HIS A 64 2.77 -6.15 -10.65
C HIS A 64 4.29 -6.09 -10.75
N GLY A 65 4.83 -4.88 -10.85
CA GLY A 65 6.27 -4.61 -10.78
C GLY A 65 6.73 -4.14 -9.40
N LEU A 66 8.06 -4.11 -9.25
CA LEU A 66 8.77 -3.44 -8.15
C LEU A 66 9.88 -2.53 -8.73
N GLN A 67 9.51 -1.58 -9.60
CA GLN A 67 10.47 -0.82 -10.42
C GLN A 67 11.48 0.03 -9.63
N TYR A 68 11.23 0.30 -8.34
CA TYR A 68 12.15 1.02 -7.45
C TYR A 68 12.99 0.08 -6.57
N VAL A 69 12.90 -1.23 -6.79
CA VAL A 69 13.66 -2.25 -6.06
C VAL A 69 14.61 -2.97 -7.03
N ALA A 70 15.91 -2.89 -6.75
CA ALA A 70 16.93 -3.69 -7.46
C ALA A 70 17.04 -5.11 -6.88
N PHE A 71 17.36 -6.10 -7.72
CA PHE A 71 17.53 -7.50 -7.29
C PHE A 71 18.57 -7.67 -6.18
N ARG A 72 19.65 -6.88 -6.18
CA ARG A 72 20.68 -6.87 -5.12
C ARG A 72 20.13 -6.61 -3.72
N HIS A 73 18.97 -5.97 -3.60
CA HIS A 73 18.32 -5.75 -2.30
C HIS A 73 17.82 -7.06 -1.68
N LEU A 74 17.60 -8.12 -2.46
CA LEU A 74 17.30 -9.46 -1.95
C LEU A 74 18.42 -10.03 -1.07
N GLY A 75 19.68 -9.62 -1.31
CA GLY A 75 20.83 -10.00 -0.50
C GLY A 75 21.05 -9.15 0.74
N SER A 76 20.20 -8.14 1.01
CA SER A 76 20.37 -7.25 2.17
C SER A 76 20.36 -8.03 3.49
N GLU A 77 21.35 -7.78 4.35
CA GLU A 77 21.50 -8.44 5.65
C GLU A 77 20.29 -8.21 6.57
N THR A 78 19.70 -7.01 6.50
CA THR A 78 18.51 -6.61 7.26
C THR A 78 17.19 -6.92 6.52
N GLY A 79 17.27 -7.61 5.39
CA GLY A 79 16.15 -8.01 4.54
C GLY A 79 16.08 -9.52 4.34
N PRO A 80 15.78 -10.01 3.13
CA PRO A 80 15.70 -11.45 2.86
C PRO A 80 17.03 -12.19 3.01
N GLY A 81 18.17 -11.50 2.90
CA GLY A 81 19.49 -12.07 3.12
C GLY A 81 19.82 -13.28 2.24
N PHE A 82 19.33 -13.29 1.00
CA PHE A 82 19.66 -14.36 0.05
C PHE A 82 21.15 -14.30 -0.31
N PRO A 83 21.83 -15.45 -0.43
CA PRO A 83 23.20 -15.51 -0.92
C PRO A 83 23.36 -14.89 -2.31
N ASP A 84 24.53 -14.31 -2.55
CA ASP A 84 24.89 -13.62 -3.78
C ASP A 84 24.67 -14.46 -5.06
N GLU A 85 24.94 -15.76 -5.00
CA GLU A 85 24.69 -16.69 -6.10
C GLU A 85 23.20 -16.88 -6.38
N GLN A 86 22.35 -16.90 -5.34
CA GLN A 86 20.90 -17.00 -5.49
C GLN A 86 20.33 -15.71 -6.06
N VAL A 87 20.80 -14.55 -5.59
CA VAL A 87 20.38 -13.24 -6.12
C VAL A 87 20.73 -13.13 -7.61
N ARG A 88 21.91 -13.59 -8.02
CA ARG A 88 22.28 -13.65 -9.45
C ARG A 88 21.38 -14.59 -10.23
N ALA A 89 21.06 -15.75 -9.69
CA ALA A 89 20.15 -16.70 -10.34
C ALA A 89 18.74 -16.10 -10.52
N PHE A 90 18.18 -15.50 -9.47
CA PHE A 90 16.87 -14.84 -9.52
C PHE A 90 16.81 -13.69 -10.53
N ALA A 91 17.86 -12.88 -10.61
CA ALA A 91 17.92 -11.81 -11.60
C ALA A 91 17.96 -12.37 -13.04
N ALA A 92 18.71 -13.46 -13.26
CA ALA A 92 18.88 -14.09 -14.56
C ALA A 92 17.61 -14.79 -15.09
N GLU A 93 16.59 -15.03 -14.25
CA GLU A 93 15.28 -15.55 -14.68
C GLU A 93 14.48 -14.55 -15.53
N ARG A 94 14.90 -13.28 -15.58
CA ARG A 94 14.27 -12.23 -16.36
C ARG A 94 15.23 -11.71 -17.42
N GLU A 95 14.66 -11.29 -18.54
CA GLU A 95 15.41 -10.67 -19.63
C GLU A 95 15.26 -9.15 -19.61
N PHE A 96 16.35 -8.46 -19.94
CA PHE A 96 16.44 -7.00 -20.01
C PHE A 96 17.11 -6.59 -21.32
N PRO A 97 16.76 -5.43 -21.90
CA PRO A 97 17.48 -4.92 -23.06
C PRO A 97 18.95 -4.67 -22.72
N ARG A 98 19.85 -4.95 -23.66
CA ARG A 98 21.25 -4.58 -23.48
C ARG A 98 21.44 -3.08 -23.55
N GLU A 99 22.44 -2.56 -22.83
CA GLU A 99 22.77 -1.13 -22.83
C GLU A 99 23.41 -0.69 -24.15
N ASP A 100 24.17 -1.58 -24.80
CA ASP A 100 24.86 -1.32 -26.06
C ASP A 100 23.97 -1.55 -27.30
N ASP A 101 23.00 -2.46 -27.21
CA ASP A 101 21.98 -2.68 -28.23
C ASP A 101 20.62 -3.03 -27.59
N PRO A 102 19.70 -2.06 -27.46
CA PRO A 102 18.39 -2.30 -26.86
C PRO A 102 17.47 -3.26 -27.64
N THR A 103 17.84 -3.66 -28.85
CA THR A 103 17.09 -4.66 -29.64
C THR A 103 17.46 -6.09 -29.27
N GLU A 104 18.59 -6.27 -28.59
CA GLU A 104 19.02 -7.53 -28.02
C GLU A 104 18.70 -7.62 -26.53
N MET A 105 18.26 -8.80 -26.10
CA MET A 105 17.98 -9.08 -24.69
C MET A 105 19.17 -9.77 -24.03
N ARG A 106 19.36 -9.51 -22.73
CA ARG A 106 20.32 -10.18 -21.85
C ARG A 106 19.63 -10.70 -20.59
N PRO A 107 20.17 -11.74 -19.95
CA PRO A 107 19.77 -12.08 -18.59
C PRO A 107 19.95 -10.90 -17.64
N GLY A 108 19.07 -10.82 -16.65
CA GLY A 108 19.14 -9.82 -15.60
C GLY A 108 20.36 -9.98 -14.70
N ALA A 109 20.80 -8.86 -14.15
CA ALA A 109 21.90 -8.75 -13.22
C ALA A 109 21.42 -8.15 -11.88
N PRO A 110 22.17 -8.32 -10.77
CA PRO A 110 21.74 -7.82 -9.47
C PRO A 110 21.46 -6.31 -9.40
N PHE A 111 22.03 -5.50 -10.27
CA PHE A 111 21.78 -4.04 -10.29
C PHE A 111 20.51 -3.65 -11.05
N ASP A 112 19.93 -4.57 -11.85
CA ASP A 112 18.67 -4.33 -12.53
C ASP A 112 17.53 -4.25 -11.51
N HIS A 113 16.51 -3.47 -11.86
CA HIS A 113 15.29 -3.35 -11.08
C HIS A 113 14.29 -4.42 -11.51
N PHE A 114 13.41 -4.82 -10.60
CA PHE A 114 12.30 -5.68 -10.99
C PHE A 114 11.46 -4.98 -12.06
N PRO A 115 11.17 -5.65 -13.18
CA PRO A 115 10.46 -5.00 -14.28
C PRO A 115 9.00 -4.78 -13.92
N THR A 116 8.39 -3.77 -14.54
CA THR A 116 6.93 -3.70 -14.66
C THR A 116 6.52 -4.68 -15.74
N PRO A 117 5.73 -5.72 -15.44
CA PRO A 117 5.30 -6.68 -16.45
C PRO A 117 4.34 -6.01 -17.42
N GLU A 118 4.38 -6.44 -18.68
CA GLU A 118 3.32 -6.11 -19.63
C GLU A 118 2.05 -6.86 -19.23
N TYR A 119 0.98 -6.11 -18.96
CA TYR A 119 -0.31 -6.65 -18.57
C TYR A 119 -1.35 -6.34 -19.65
N PHE A 120 -1.95 -7.40 -20.21
CA PHE A 120 -2.89 -7.31 -21.34
C PHE A 120 -4.37 -7.44 -20.94
N GLY A 121 -4.66 -7.43 -19.63
CA GLY A 121 -6.04 -7.42 -19.14
C GLY A 121 -6.62 -6.01 -19.05
N ASP A 122 -7.90 -5.91 -18.70
CA ASP A 122 -8.64 -4.64 -18.60
C ASP A 122 -8.25 -3.79 -17.37
N GLY A 123 -7.43 -4.34 -16.48
CA GLY A 123 -6.95 -3.67 -15.27
C GLY A 123 -5.66 -2.86 -15.45
N HIS A 124 -5.38 -1.99 -14.49
CA HIS A 124 -4.12 -1.23 -14.39
C HIS A 124 -3.39 -1.58 -13.10
N PRO A 125 -2.63 -2.69 -13.08
CA PRO A 125 -1.95 -3.13 -11.86
C PRO A 125 -0.94 -2.07 -11.39
N PRO A 126 -1.08 -1.56 -10.15
CA PRO A 126 -0.13 -0.58 -9.62
C PRO A 126 1.23 -1.23 -9.34
N ASP A 127 2.29 -0.42 -9.43
CA ASP A 127 3.60 -0.80 -8.91
C ASP A 127 3.55 -1.00 -7.39
N LEU A 128 4.19 -2.07 -6.90
CA LEU A 128 4.12 -2.45 -5.50
C LEU A 128 5.29 -1.92 -4.66
N SER A 129 6.28 -1.26 -5.25
CA SER A 129 7.54 -0.87 -4.57
C SER A 129 7.30 -0.04 -3.31
N LEU A 130 6.23 0.76 -3.31
CA LEU A 130 5.89 1.66 -2.22
C LEU A 130 4.50 1.39 -1.65
N MET A 131 3.82 0.30 -2.03
CA MET A 131 2.41 0.07 -1.68
C MET A 131 2.17 0.07 -0.18
N ALA A 132 3.06 -0.58 0.59
CA ALA A 132 2.98 -0.64 2.05
C ALA A 132 3.16 0.73 2.75
N LYS A 133 3.61 1.77 2.04
CA LYS A 133 3.72 3.14 2.53
C LYS A 133 2.70 4.09 1.90
N ALA A 134 2.21 3.77 0.71
CA ALA A 134 1.25 4.56 -0.04
C ALA A 134 -0.21 4.31 0.40
N ARG A 135 -0.42 3.45 1.40
CA ARG A 135 -1.73 3.13 1.96
C ARG A 135 -1.70 3.34 3.47
N ALA A 136 -2.83 3.76 4.00
CA ALA A 136 -3.11 3.77 5.42
C ALA A 136 -4.24 2.77 5.69
N GLY A 137 -4.01 1.86 6.63
CA GLY A 137 -5.05 0.95 7.13
C GLY A 137 -5.71 1.49 8.41
N PHE A 138 -5.05 2.39 9.12
CA PHE A 138 -5.58 3.00 10.33
C PHE A 138 -5.94 4.47 10.10
N HIS A 139 -7.18 4.82 10.46
CA HIS A 139 -7.73 6.16 10.34
C HIS A 139 -8.43 6.59 11.64
N GLY A 140 -8.58 7.90 11.85
CA GLY A 140 -9.32 8.44 12.99
C GLY A 140 -8.65 8.20 14.36
N PRO A 141 -9.42 8.07 15.45
CA PRO A 141 -10.87 8.31 15.52
C PRO A 141 -11.19 9.78 15.22
N TYR A 142 -12.38 10.05 14.66
CA TYR A 142 -12.88 11.42 14.39
C TYR A 142 -11.92 12.33 13.59
N GLY A 143 -11.09 11.75 12.71
CA GLY A 143 -10.09 12.51 11.95
C GLY A 143 -8.91 13.05 12.76
N THR A 144 -8.76 12.65 14.03
CA THR A 144 -7.68 13.14 14.91
C THR A 144 -6.30 12.56 14.61
N GLY A 145 -6.24 11.45 13.86
CA GLY A 145 -5.00 10.73 13.58
C GLY A 145 -4.44 9.94 14.77
N LEU A 146 -5.14 9.84 15.91
CA LEU A 146 -4.62 9.11 17.07
C LEU A 146 -4.40 7.62 16.78
N ASN A 147 -5.22 6.99 15.94
CA ASN A 147 -4.97 5.60 15.54
C ASN A 147 -3.63 5.46 14.83
N GLN A 148 -3.27 6.41 13.96
CA GLN A 148 -1.98 6.39 13.27
C GLN A 148 -0.81 6.65 14.22
N LEU A 149 -1.02 7.52 15.21
CA LEU A 149 -0.01 7.81 16.23
C LEU A 149 0.36 6.58 17.05
N PHE A 150 -0.62 5.73 17.41
CA PHE A 150 -0.41 4.59 18.29
C PHE A 150 -0.20 3.25 17.56
N LYS A 151 -0.72 3.11 16.34
CA LYS A 151 -0.67 1.86 15.57
C LYS A 151 0.20 1.94 14.32
N GLY A 152 0.75 3.11 14.00
CA GLY A 152 1.40 3.34 12.71
C GLY A 152 0.40 3.58 11.59
N THR A 153 0.86 3.68 10.34
CA THR A 153 -0.03 3.98 9.21
C THR A 153 -0.93 2.79 8.82
N GLY A 154 -0.52 1.55 9.09
CA GLY A 154 -1.30 0.33 8.80
C GLY A 154 -1.22 -0.13 7.34
N GLY A 155 -0.17 0.22 6.60
CA GLY A 155 -0.06 -0.10 5.17
C GLY A 155 0.12 -1.61 4.89
N PRO A 156 1.02 -2.33 5.57
CA PRO A 156 1.10 -3.79 5.49
C PRO A 156 -0.21 -4.50 5.87
N GLU A 157 -0.88 -4.00 6.90
CA GLU A 157 -2.17 -4.50 7.38
C GLU A 157 -3.27 -4.26 6.34
N TYR A 158 -3.25 -3.11 5.66
CA TYR A 158 -4.14 -2.85 4.53
C TYR A 158 -3.89 -3.85 3.38
N ILE A 159 -2.63 -4.15 3.04
CA ILE A 159 -2.32 -5.15 2.01
C ILE A 159 -2.82 -6.53 2.43
N HIS A 160 -2.61 -6.93 3.68
CA HIS A 160 -3.14 -8.17 4.24
C HIS A 160 -4.67 -8.22 4.09
N ALA A 161 -5.37 -7.17 4.57
CA ALA A 161 -6.82 -7.08 4.49
C ALA A 161 -7.35 -7.12 3.04
N LEU A 162 -6.62 -6.51 2.08
CA LEU A 162 -6.97 -6.58 0.67
C LEU A 162 -6.85 -8.01 0.13
N LEU A 163 -5.78 -8.73 0.47
CA LEU A 163 -5.56 -10.10 0.02
C LEU A 163 -6.55 -11.09 0.65
N THR A 164 -6.96 -10.86 1.91
CA THR A 164 -7.89 -11.75 2.63
C THR A 164 -9.36 -11.32 2.55
N GLY A 165 -9.65 -10.18 1.92
CA GLY A 165 -10.97 -9.56 1.92
C GLY A 165 -11.86 -9.90 0.74
N TYR A 166 -11.45 -10.80 -0.16
CA TYR A 166 -12.29 -11.26 -1.27
C TYR A 166 -13.41 -12.16 -0.75
N ALA A 167 -14.64 -11.79 -1.06
CA ALA A 167 -15.85 -12.48 -0.63
C ALA A 167 -16.89 -12.50 -1.74
N ASP A 168 -17.94 -13.29 -1.57
CA ASP A 168 -19.07 -13.31 -2.49
C ASP A 168 -19.73 -11.93 -2.56
N THR A 169 -20.24 -11.59 -3.75
CA THR A 169 -20.95 -10.33 -3.98
C THR A 169 -22.13 -10.22 -3.01
N PRO A 170 -22.30 -9.08 -2.31
CA PRO A 170 -23.40 -8.92 -1.35
C PRO A 170 -24.75 -8.89 -2.08
N ALA A 171 -25.83 -9.26 -1.38
CA ALA A 171 -27.18 -9.33 -1.93
C ALA A 171 -27.65 -8.05 -2.64
N CYS A 172 -27.20 -6.88 -2.18
CA CYS A 172 -27.54 -5.60 -2.82
C CYS A 172 -26.90 -5.43 -4.21
N ALA A 173 -25.84 -6.19 -4.53
CA ALA A 173 -25.08 -6.12 -5.78
C ALA A 173 -25.16 -7.39 -6.63
N GLU A 174 -25.91 -8.42 -6.23
CA GLU A 174 -25.97 -9.72 -6.94
C GLU A 174 -26.36 -9.58 -8.42
N GLU A 175 -27.30 -8.69 -8.71
CA GLU A 175 -27.80 -8.43 -10.08
C GLU A 175 -27.07 -7.26 -10.77
N SER A 176 -26.05 -6.68 -10.11
CA SER A 176 -25.30 -5.53 -10.62
C SER A 176 -24.01 -5.99 -11.28
N ASP A 177 -23.72 -5.47 -12.48
CA ASP A 177 -22.39 -5.57 -13.05
C ASP A 177 -21.45 -4.61 -12.32
N ILE A 178 -20.64 -5.15 -11.41
CA ILE A 178 -19.69 -4.38 -10.60
C ILE A 178 -18.34 -4.17 -11.30
N GLY A 179 -18.16 -4.67 -12.53
CA GLY A 179 -16.93 -4.49 -13.32
C GLY A 179 -15.67 -5.04 -12.65
N GLY A 180 -15.80 -5.98 -11.72
CA GLY A 180 -14.70 -6.49 -10.90
C GLY A 180 -15.15 -7.51 -9.86
N TYR A 181 -14.39 -7.63 -8.77
CA TYR A 181 -14.65 -8.55 -7.67
C TYR A 181 -14.90 -7.79 -6.38
N TYR A 182 -15.87 -8.25 -5.60
CA TYR A 182 -16.14 -7.65 -4.29
C TYR A 182 -14.99 -7.91 -3.31
N ASN A 183 -14.59 -6.86 -2.61
CA ASN A 183 -13.56 -6.93 -1.59
C ASN A 183 -13.93 -6.03 -0.40
N THR A 184 -13.89 -6.58 0.81
CA THR A 184 -14.34 -5.89 2.03
C THR A 184 -13.41 -4.76 2.48
N ALA A 185 -12.16 -4.74 2.02
CA ALA A 185 -11.15 -3.75 2.41
C ALA A 185 -10.94 -2.63 1.36
N PHE A 186 -11.34 -2.86 0.11
CA PHE A 186 -11.09 -1.94 -1.00
C PHE A 186 -12.11 -0.80 -1.08
N ALA A 187 -11.83 0.30 -0.38
CA ALA A 187 -12.72 1.46 -0.29
C ALA A 187 -12.76 2.35 -1.55
N ALA A 188 -11.78 2.24 -2.45
CA ALA A 188 -11.63 3.11 -3.62
C ALA A 188 -12.40 2.60 -4.87
N GLY A 189 -13.11 1.49 -4.75
CA GLY A 189 -13.93 0.92 -5.82
C GLY A 189 -15.23 1.67 -6.05
N GLY A 190 -15.92 1.29 -7.12
CA GLY A 190 -17.30 1.73 -7.36
C GLY A 190 -18.29 0.94 -6.50
N PHE A 191 -19.39 1.59 -6.11
CA PHE A 191 -20.51 0.97 -5.40
C PHE A 191 -21.77 1.03 -6.29
N PRO A 192 -22.47 -0.09 -6.52
CA PRO A 192 -23.77 -0.08 -7.18
C PRO A 192 -24.76 0.81 -6.42
N ASP A 193 -25.64 1.49 -7.16
CA ASP A 193 -26.63 2.37 -6.54
C ASP A 193 -27.58 1.63 -5.59
N SER A 194 -27.83 0.34 -5.83
CA SER A 194 -28.61 -0.54 -4.96
C SER A 194 -27.94 -0.84 -3.61
N CYS A 195 -26.64 -0.58 -3.48
CA CYS A 195 -25.88 -0.77 -2.24
C CYS A 195 -25.60 0.54 -1.49
N LYS A 196 -26.03 1.69 -2.02
CA LYS A 196 -25.87 3.00 -1.39
C LYS A 196 -27.03 3.30 -0.45
N ASP A 197 -26.76 4.03 0.61
CA ASP A 197 -27.82 4.49 1.50
C ASP A 197 -28.43 5.82 1.00
N GLU A 198 -29.30 6.43 1.79
CA GLU A 198 -29.95 7.70 1.42
C GLU A 198 -28.98 8.90 1.31
N HIS A 199 -27.75 8.73 1.80
CA HIS A 199 -26.67 9.72 1.77
C HIS A 199 -25.61 9.42 0.70
N GLY A 200 -25.76 8.33 -0.06
CA GLY A 200 -24.90 7.94 -1.20
C GLY A 200 -23.87 6.88 -0.85
#